data_AF-R0JUD3-F1
#
_entry.id   AF-R0JUD3-F1
#
_cell.length_a   1.000
_cell.length_b   1.000
_cell.length_c   1.000
_cell.angle_alpha   90.00
_cell.angle_beta   90.00
_cell.angle_gamma   90.00
#
_symmetry.space_group_name_H-M   'P 1'
#
loop_
_entity.id
_entity.type
_entity.pdbx_description
1 polymer ?
#
loop_
_entity_poly.entity_id
_entity_poly.type
_entity_poly.pdbx_seq_one_letter_code
_entity_poly.pdbx_strand_id
1 'polypeptide(L)'
;MNANSLVLAPEGDVILVVGGKRFRIHADSLFLKRHSTVFAALLGPNFREGQDLNTSSRKKIPLPNDDPYAMTAICATIYHNFSHIPRNPTTDQVLSIIRHADKYDCYDVLTLPSQVYGWLKSDHLTLGKDPANILAVSYLVRD
;
A
#
# COMPACT_ATOMS: atom_id res chain seq x y z
N MET A 1 20.23 -9.50 -3.89
CA MET A 1 18.91 -8.82 -3.77
C MET A 1 18.89 -7.71 -4.81
N ASN A 2 18.00 -7.75 -5.81
CA ASN A 2 17.88 -6.67 -6.78
C ASN A 2 17.29 -5.45 -6.07
N ALA A 3 18.07 -4.37 -5.94
CA ALA A 3 17.74 -3.19 -5.13
C ALA A 3 16.44 -2.46 -5.52
N ASN A 4 15.81 -2.82 -6.65
CA ASN A 4 14.61 -2.17 -7.20
C ASN A 4 13.38 -3.09 -7.29
N SER A 5 13.36 -4.23 -6.60
CA SER A 5 12.21 -5.14 -6.62
C SER A 5 11.97 -5.84 -5.29
N LEU A 6 10.70 -6.06 -4.96
CA LEU A 6 10.23 -6.81 -3.80
C LEU A 6 9.23 -7.88 -4.25
N VAL A 7 9.38 -9.09 -3.73
CA VAL A 7 8.45 -10.19 -4.00
C VAL A 7 7.61 -10.42 -2.75
N LEU A 8 6.34 -10.01 -2.80
CA LEU A 8 5.37 -10.24 -1.72
C LEU A 8 4.44 -11.42 -2.02
N ALA A 9 4.05 -11.59 -3.29
CA ALA A 9 3.31 -12.75 -3.78
C ALA A 9 4.14 -13.47 -4.87
N PRO A 10 4.87 -14.54 -4.54
CA PRO A 10 5.65 -15.32 -5.52
C PRO A 10 4.80 -15.86 -6.67
N GLU A 11 3.61 -16.37 -6.35
CA GLU A 11 2.64 -16.90 -7.31
C GLU A 11 1.69 -15.83 -7.86
N GLY A 12 1.96 -14.55 -7.57
CA GLY A 12 1.15 -13.44 -8.05
C GLY A 12 1.21 -13.27 -9.57
N ASP A 13 0.13 -12.75 -10.14
CA ASP A 13 -0.12 -12.54 -11.57
C ASP A 13 0.17 -11.10 -12.03
N VAL A 14 0.53 -10.20 -11.11
CA VAL A 14 0.81 -8.79 -11.41
C VAL A 14 2.13 -8.31 -10.83
N ILE A 15 2.69 -7.28 -11.46
CA ILE A 15 3.82 -6.52 -10.95
C ILE A 15 3.44 -5.04 -10.92
N LEU A 16 3.29 -4.48 -9.73
CA LEU A 16 3.10 -3.05 -9.55
C LEU A 16 4.43 -2.34 -9.82
N VAL A 17 4.43 -1.35 -10.70
CA VAL A 17 5.61 -0.55 -11.06
C VAL A 17 5.42 0.85 -10.48
N VAL A 18 5.98 1.06 -9.30
CA VAL A 18 5.64 2.17 -8.39
C VAL A 18 6.66 3.30 -8.47
N GLY A 19 6.14 4.53 -8.54
CA GLY A 19 6.92 5.77 -8.49
C GLY A 19 7.81 6.01 -9.72
N GLY A 20 8.43 7.20 -9.76
CA GLY A 20 9.34 7.58 -10.83
C GLY A 20 10.58 6.68 -10.96
N LYS A 21 11.02 6.06 -9.86
CA LYS A 21 12.11 5.08 -9.84
C LYS A 21 11.69 3.68 -10.29
N ARG A 22 10.40 3.48 -10.60
CA ARG A 22 9.83 2.22 -11.13
C ARG A 22 10.13 1.01 -10.25
N PHE A 23 10.00 1.18 -8.93
CA PHE A 23 10.16 0.10 -7.96
C PHE A 23 9.12 -1.01 -8.23
N ARG A 24 9.54 -2.27 -8.22
CA ARG A 24 8.70 -3.39 -8.69
C ARG A 24 8.21 -4.22 -7.51
N ILE A 25 6.90 -4.32 -7.32
CA ILE A 25 6.30 -5.19 -6.30
C ILE A 25 5.57 -6.34 -6.99
N HIS A 26 6.00 -7.59 -6.76
CA HIS A 26 5.27 -8.76 -7.24
C HIS A 26 4.10 -9.02 -6.28
N ALA A 27 2.89 -9.02 -6.85
CA ALA A 27 1.63 -8.98 -6.15
C ALA A 27 0.61 -9.89 -6.84
N ASP A 28 -0.49 -10.19 -6.14
CA ASP A 28 -1.58 -11.04 -6.60
C ASP A 28 -2.85 -10.18 -6.77
N SER A 29 -3.38 -10.15 -7.98
CA SER A 29 -4.56 -9.37 -8.33
C SER A 29 -5.78 -9.77 -7.50
N LEU A 30 -5.94 -11.03 -7.11
CA LEU A 30 -7.09 -11.48 -6.33
C LEU A 30 -7.13 -10.80 -4.96
N PHE A 31 -5.98 -10.72 -4.29
CA PHE A 31 -5.88 -10.08 -2.99
C PHE A 31 -5.99 -8.57 -3.09
N LEU A 32 -5.35 -7.94 -4.08
CA LEU A 32 -5.49 -6.51 -4.32
C LEU A 32 -6.96 -6.12 -4.54
N LYS A 33 -7.69 -6.85 -5.39
CA LYS A 33 -9.12 -6.61 -5.63
C LYS A 33 -9.99 -6.85 -4.41
N ARG A 34 -9.66 -7.85 -3.58
CA ARG A 34 -10.42 -8.18 -2.37
C ARG A 34 -10.35 -7.06 -1.31
N HIS A 35 -9.23 -6.36 -1.25
CA HIS A 35 -8.96 -5.39 -0.18
C HIS A 35 -9.00 -3.94 -0.63
N SER A 36 -9.24 -3.66 -1.91
CA SER A 36 -9.27 -2.30 -2.47
C SER A 36 -10.30 -2.23 -3.59
N THR A 37 -11.29 -1.35 -3.44
CA THR A 37 -12.32 -1.14 -4.47
C THR A 37 -11.72 -0.53 -5.74
N VAL A 38 -10.67 0.29 -5.61
CA VAL A 38 -9.94 0.88 -6.72
C VAL A 38 -9.16 -0.18 -7.50
N PHE A 39 -8.47 -1.10 -6.82
CA PHE A 39 -7.86 -2.24 -7.51
C PHE A 39 -8.91 -3.20 -8.08
N ALA A 40 -10.05 -3.38 -7.41
CA ALA A 40 -11.19 -4.14 -7.95
C ALA A 40 -11.67 -3.60 -9.30
N ALA A 41 -11.81 -2.26 -9.41
CA ALA A 41 -12.15 -1.61 -10.66
C ALA A 41 -11.02 -1.72 -11.69
N LEU A 42 -9.79 -1.31 -11.33
CA LEU A 42 -8.64 -1.25 -12.24
C LEU A 42 -8.24 -2.63 -12.80
N LEU A 43 -8.31 -3.67 -11.98
CA LEU A 43 -7.97 -5.05 -12.36
C LEU A 43 -9.22 -5.87 -12.72
N GLY A 44 -10.36 -5.19 -12.89
CA GLY A 44 -11.61 -5.76 -13.34
C GLY A 44 -11.70 -5.88 -14.87
N PRO A 45 -12.83 -6.40 -15.39
CA PRO A 45 -12.99 -6.69 -16.81
C PRO A 45 -13.07 -5.44 -17.70
N ASN A 46 -13.25 -4.25 -17.12
CA ASN A 46 -13.48 -3.02 -17.87
C ASN A 46 -12.18 -2.30 -18.30
N PHE A 47 -11.04 -2.68 -17.72
CA PHE A 47 -9.75 -2.05 -17.96
C PHE A 47 -8.76 -3.03 -18.56
N ARG A 48 -7.83 -2.50 -19.37
CA ARG A 48 -6.78 -3.30 -20.03
C ARG A 48 -5.84 -3.94 -19.03
N GLU A 49 -5.65 -3.29 -17.89
CA GLU A 49 -4.87 -3.71 -16.73
C GLU A 49 -5.40 -5.03 -16.15
N GLY A 50 -6.72 -5.25 -16.14
CA GLY A 50 -7.37 -6.46 -15.65
C GLY A 50 -7.47 -7.61 -16.67
N GLN A 51 -7.08 -7.39 -17.92
CA GLN A 51 -7.13 -8.44 -18.95
C GLN A 51 -5.84 -9.27 -18.98
N ASP A 52 -5.97 -10.54 -19.36
CA ASP A 52 -4.85 -11.47 -19.59
C ASP A 52 -3.92 -11.62 -18.38
N LEU A 53 -4.47 -11.59 -17.17
CA LEU A 53 -3.71 -11.82 -15.94
C LEU A 53 -3.23 -13.27 -15.88
N ASN A 54 -1.92 -13.45 -15.76
CA ASN A 54 -1.28 -14.75 -15.81
C ASN A 54 0.02 -14.75 -14.99
N THR A 55 0.23 -15.78 -14.19
CA THR A 55 1.47 -15.98 -13.40
C THR A 55 2.70 -16.21 -14.27
N SER A 56 2.54 -16.84 -15.45
CA SER A 56 3.61 -17.08 -16.42
C SER A 56 4.04 -15.81 -17.16
N SER A 57 3.14 -14.83 -17.28
CA SER A 57 3.39 -13.55 -17.94
C SER A 57 2.76 -12.41 -17.13
N ARG A 58 3.38 -12.12 -15.98
CA ARG A 58 2.83 -11.18 -15.00
C ARG A 58 2.61 -9.79 -15.61
N LYS A 59 1.38 -9.28 -15.49
CA LYS A 59 1.00 -7.97 -16.03
C LYS A 59 1.69 -6.86 -15.24
N LYS A 60 2.33 -5.91 -15.93
CA LYS A 60 2.95 -4.75 -15.29
C LYS A 60 1.90 -3.63 -15.15
N ILE A 61 1.61 -3.21 -13.93
CA ILE A 61 0.65 -2.15 -13.63
C ILE A 61 1.42 -0.88 -13.27
N PRO A 62 1.43 0.17 -14.13
CA PRO A 62 2.19 1.39 -13.87
C PRO A 62 1.48 2.28 -12.84
N LEU A 63 2.19 2.63 -11.77
CA LEU A 63 1.73 3.47 -10.66
C LEU A 63 2.73 4.62 -10.44
N PRO A 64 2.91 5.53 -11.42
CA PRO A 64 4.04 6.48 -11.44
C PRO A 64 3.98 7.55 -10.35
N ASN A 65 2.78 7.85 -9.85
CA ASN A 65 2.53 8.90 -8.85
C ASN A 65 2.44 8.35 -7.43
N ASP A 66 2.60 7.03 -7.27
CA ASP A 66 2.51 6.37 -5.97
C ASP A 66 3.88 6.28 -5.30
N ASP A 67 3.86 6.41 -3.98
CA ASP A 67 5.03 6.29 -3.13
C ASP A 67 5.38 4.81 -2.92
N PRO A 68 6.61 4.37 -3.28
CA PRO A 68 7.03 2.97 -3.13
C PRO A 68 6.97 2.47 -1.68
N TYR A 69 7.21 3.34 -0.70
CA TYR A 69 7.19 2.96 0.70
C TYR A 69 5.76 2.68 1.17
N ALA A 70 4.82 3.59 0.90
CA ALA A 70 3.41 3.41 1.23
C ALA A 70 2.80 2.19 0.54
N MET A 71 3.04 2.03 -0.77
CA MET A 71 2.53 0.87 -1.51
C MET A 71 3.12 -0.45 -1.01
N THR A 72 4.39 -0.46 -0.59
CA THR A 72 5.01 -1.63 0.04
C THR A 72 4.33 -1.96 1.37
N ALA A 73 4.05 -0.97 2.22
CA ALA A 73 3.39 -1.19 3.50
C ALA A 73 1.96 -1.74 3.32
N ILE A 74 1.17 -1.16 2.40
CA ILE A 74 -0.19 -1.63 2.09
C ILE A 74 -0.15 -3.07 1.60
N CYS A 75 0.67 -3.36 0.58
CA CYS A 75 0.78 -4.71 0.04
C CYS A 75 1.29 -5.70 1.10
N ALA A 76 2.32 -5.34 1.88
CA ALA A 76 2.85 -6.21 2.92
C ALA A 76 1.78 -6.57 3.95
N THR A 77 0.91 -5.63 4.30
CA THR A 77 -0.21 -5.93 5.19
C THR A 77 -1.28 -6.80 4.54
N ILE A 78 -1.66 -6.56 3.28
CA ILE A 78 -2.58 -7.43 2.52
C ILE A 78 -2.09 -8.89 2.51
N TYR A 79 -0.79 -9.10 2.34
CA TYR A 79 -0.17 -10.43 2.26
C TYR A 79 0.32 -10.98 3.60
N HIS A 80 0.05 -10.30 4.72
CA HIS A 80 0.56 -10.65 6.05
C HIS A 80 2.09 -10.85 6.10
N ASN A 81 2.83 -10.10 5.28
CA ASN A 81 4.28 -10.14 5.22
C ASN A 81 4.88 -9.23 6.32
N PHE A 82 4.84 -9.70 7.57
CA PHE A 82 5.21 -8.92 8.75
C PHE A 82 6.65 -8.37 8.76
N SER A 83 7.56 -8.92 7.94
CA SER A 83 8.92 -8.39 7.82
C SER A 83 8.99 -7.07 7.04
N HIS A 84 7.97 -6.77 6.22
CA HIS A 84 7.89 -5.55 5.41
C HIS A 84 6.79 -4.58 5.90
N ILE A 85 6.06 -4.93 6.97
CA ILE A 85 5.16 -3.98 7.64
C ILE A 85 6.01 -3.07 8.54
N PRO A 86 5.93 -1.73 8.38
CA PRO A 86 6.69 -0.79 9.21
C PRO A 86 6.41 -0.98 10.70
N ARG A 87 7.46 -1.10 11.53
CA ARG A 87 7.29 -1.16 12.99
C ARG A 87 7.27 0.22 13.63
N ASN A 88 8.15 1.10 13.18
CA ASN A 88 8.29 2.46 13.70
C ASN A 88 8.37 3.46 12.54
N PRO A 89 7.30 3.60 11.72
CA PRO A 89 7.28 4.59 10.65
C PRO A 89 7.34 6.02 11.23
N THR A 90 7.97 6.95 10.51
CA THR A 90 7.89 8.37 10.83
C THR A 90 6.48 8.92 10.57
N THR A 91 6.16 10.09 11.12
CA THR A 91 4.86 10.76 10.85
C THR A 91 4.58 10.95 9.37
N ASP A 92 5.60 11.36 8.58
CA ASP A 92 5.46 11.58 7.14
C ASP A 92 5.20 10.25 6.40
N GLN A 93 5.81 9.16 6.87
CA GLN A 93 5.58 7.81 6.36
C GLN A 93 4.16 7.32 6.67
N VAL A 94 3.68 7.52 7.90
CA VAL A 94 2.30 7.20 8.29
C VAL A 94 1.30 7.99 7.44
N LEU A 95 1.53 9.29 7.27
CA LEU A 95 0.69 10.13 6.41
C LEU A 95 0.70 9.67 4.95
N SER A 96 1.86 9.27 4.42
CA SER A 96 1.97 8.70 3.08
C SER A 96 1.13 7.41 2.97
N ILE A 97 1.27 6.48 3.93
CA ILE A 97 0.50 5.23 3.97
C ILE A 97 -1.01 5.50 3.98
N ILE A 98 -1.46 6.40 4.86
CA ILE A 98 -2.88 6.75 4.99
C ILE A 98 -3.43 7.38 3.71
N ARG A 99 -2.70 8.30 3.09
CA ARG A 99 -3.10 8.90 1.80
C ARG A 99 -3.23 7.86 0.69
N HIS A 100 -2.38 6.82 0.70
CA HIS A 100 -2.51 5.73 -0.28
C HIS A 100 -3.66 4.80 0.07
N ALA A 101 -3.90 4.52 1.35
CA ALA A 101 -5.06 3.73 1.75
C ALA A 101 -6.38 4.43 1.39
N ASP A 102 -6.45 5.76 1.52
CA ASP A 102 -7.54 6.59 1.01
C ASP A 102 -7.69 6.45 -0.51
N LYS A 103 -6.60 6.72 -1.25
CA LYS A 103 -6.56 6.67 -2.72
C LYS A 103 -7.03 5.33 -3.27
N TYR A 104 -6.71 4.24 -2.60
CA TYR A 104 -7.05 2.88 -3.01
C TYR A 104 -8.29 2.32 -2.30
N ASP A 105 -8.90 3.10 -1.41
CA ASP A 105 -10.06 2.69 -0.60
C ASP A 105 -9.82 1.33 0.08
N CYS A 106 -8.79 1.28 0.93
CA CYS A 106 -8.31 0.06 1.59
C CYS A 106 -7.88 0.26 3.05
N TYR A 107 -8.57 1.15 3.77
CA TYR A 107 -8.27 1.48 5.17
C TYR A 107 -8.27 0.28 6.12
N ASP A 108 -9.18 -0.67 5.91
CA ASP A 108 -9.30 -1.88 6.74
C ASP A 108 -7.99 -2.66 6.85
N VAL A 109 -7.16 -2.60 5.80
CA VAL A 109 -5.85 -3.22 5.77
C VAL A 109 -4.96 -2.65 6.89
N LEU A 110 -5.09 -1.37 7.23
CA LEU A 110 -4.21 -0.69 8.19
C LEU A 110 -4.62 -0.87 9.66
N THR A 111 -5.82 -1.38 9.95
CA THR A 111 -6.37 -1.44 11.31
C THR A 111 -5.46 -2.19 12.28
N LEU A 112 -5.09 -3.43 11.98
CA LEU A 112 -4.23 -4.22 12.84
C LEU A 112 -2.80 -3.68 12.98
N PRO A 113 -2.04 -3.39 11.90
CA PRO A 113 -0.67 -2.89 12.06
C PRO A 113 -0.61 -1.53 12.75
N SER A 114 -1.58 -0.64 12.51
CA SER A 114 -1.59 0.67 13.17
C SER A 114 -1.80 0.55 14.68
N GLN A 115 -2.65 -0.38 15.13
CA GLN A 115 -2.89 -0.66 16.55
C GLN A 115 -1.70 -1.37 17.22
N VAL A 116 -1.21 -2.45 16.60
CA VAL A 116 -0.16 -3.31 17.17
C VAL A 116 1.18 -2.56 17.23
N TYR A 117 1.53 -1.81 16.19
CA TYR A 117 2.79 -1.08 16.12
C TYR A 117 2.66 0.38 16.56
N GLY A 118 1.46 0.83 16.93
CA GLY A 118 1.25 2.16 17.49
C GLY A 118 1.56 3.29 16.51
N TRP A 119 1.36 3.11 15.21
CA TRP A 119 1.61 4.14 14.18
C TRP A 119 0.87 5.46 14.47
N LEU A 120 -0.22 5.38 15.24
CA LEU A 120 -1.11 6.47 15.58
C LEU A 120 -1.11 6.82 17.08
N LYS A 121 -0.20 6.24 17.89
CA LYS A 121 -0.11 6.62 19.30
C LYS A 121 0.46 8.04 19.43
N SER A 122 -0.23 8.87 20.22
CA SER A 122 -0.06 10.33 20.33
C SER A 122 1.36 10.79 20.65
N ASP A 123 2.18 9.96 21.30
CA ASP A 123 3.50 10.35 21.79
C ASP A 123 4.50 10.59 20.64
N HIS A 124 4.25 10.03 19.45
CA HIS A 124 5.05 10.26 18.24
C HIS A 124 4.47 11.32 17.29
N LEU A 125 3.20 11.69 17.46
CA LEU A 125 2.53 12.72 16.65
C LEU A 125 2.72 14.13 17.24
N THR A 126 2.96 14.23 18.55
CA THR A 126 3.01 15.50 19.30
C THR A 126 4.40 16.13 19.38
N LEU A 127 5.47 15.42 19.00
CA LEU A 127 6.84 15.94 19.09
C LEU A 127 7.26 16.63 17.77
N GLY A 128 6.78 17.87 17.59
CA GLY A 128 7.43 18.86 16.72
C GLY A 128 6.95 19.01 15.28
N LYS A 129 5.71 18.62 14.91
CA LYS A 129 5.18 18.84 13.55
C LYS A 129 3.73 19.33 13.47
N ASP A 130 3.44 19.93 12.31
CA ASP A 130 2.24 20.66 11.89
C ASP A 130 0.91 20.04 12.36
N PRO A 131 0.10 20.77 13.15
CA PRO A 131 -1.23 20.36 13.60
C PRO A 131 -2.16 19.90 12.47
N ALA A 132 -2.00 20.41 11.25
CA ALA A 132 -2.81 20.05 10.10
C ALA A 132 -2.65 18.57 9.70
N ASN A 133 -1.45 18.01 9.85
CA ASN A 133 -1.18 16.61 9.52
C ASN A 133 -1.80 15.66 10.56
N ILE A 134 -1.76 16.04 11.85
CA ILE A 134 -2.39 15.27 12.93
C ILE A 134 -3.91 15.27 12.74
N LEU A 135 -4.48 16.42 12.40
CA LEU A 135 -5.91 16.55 12.11
C LEU A 135 -6.32 15.73 10.89
N ALA A 136 -5.54 15.76 9.80
CA ALA A 136 -5.80 14.97 8.60
C ALA A 136 -5.78 13.46 8.90
N VAL A 137 -4.78 12.98 9.64
CA VAL A 137 -4.72 11.58 10.08
C VAL A 137 -5.91 11.22 10.96
N SER A 138 -6.27 12.09 11.91
CA SER A 138 -7.40 11.84 12.83
C SER A 138 -8.75 11.87 12.11
N TYR A 139 -8.87 12.65 11.04
CA TYR A 139 -10.08 12.74 10.22
C TYR A 139 -10.23 11.53 9.29
N LEU A 140 -9.13 11.08 8.68
CA LEU A 140 -9.12 9.96 7.74
C LEU A 140 -9.22 8.57 8.41
N VAL A 141 -9.14 8.49 9.74
CA VAL A 141 -9.21 7.25 10.52
C VAL A 141 -10.51 7.15 11.33
N ARG A 142 -11.41 8.15 11.23
CA ARG A 142 -12.74 8.09 11.85
C ARG A 142 -13.73 7.54 10.84
N ASP A 143 -14.46 6.51 11.27
CA ASP A 143 -15.71 6.03 10.65
C ASP A 143 -16.66 7.20 10.30
#